data_AF-A0A0R2XL58-F1
#
_entry.id   AF-A0A0R2XL58-F1
#
_cell.length_a   1.000
_cell.length_b   1.000
_cell.length_c   1.000
_cell.angle_alpha   90.00
_cell.angle_beta   90.00
_cell.angle_gamma   90.00
#
_symmetry.space_group_name_H-M   'P 1'
#
loop_
_entity.id
_entity.type
_entity.pdbx_description
1 polymer ?
#
loop_
_entity_poly.entity_id
_entity_poly.type
_entity_poly.pdbx_seq_one_letter_code
_entity_poly.pdbx_strand_id
1 'polypeptide(L)'
;IAGGPLGARGTVTVQRGYAAQLNTVMNNLLASSGMLQNETDSINSSLTSLASQITAMQTRLDNKQALYYTQFNALSSAVASMTNTSNYLTTQLAAITKQTSSNN
;
A
#
# COMPACT_ATOMS: atom_id res chain seq x y z
N ILE A 1 66.20 -45.52 -27.87
CA ILE A 1 65.45 -46.19 -26.78
C ILE A 1 64.12 -46.61 -27.37
N ALA A 2 63.92 -47.91 -27.56
CA ALA A 2 62.77 -48.48 -28.23
C ALA A 2 61.47 -48.19 -27.45
N GLY A 3 60.51 -47.55 -28.12
CA GLY A 3 59.16 -47.40 -27.58
C GLY A 3 58.45 -48.75 -27.59
N GLY A 4 58.26 -49.33 -26.42
CA GLY A 4 57.50 -50.58 -26.26
C GLY A 4 56.03 -50.43 -26.68
N PRO A 5 55.29 -51.55 -26.77
CA PRO A 5 53.93 -51.58 -27.32
C PRO A 5 52.98 -50.67 -26.54
N LEU A 6 52.14 -49.91 -27.26
CA LEU A 6 51.02 -49.14 -26.72
C LEU A 6 49.92 -50.10 -26.21
N GLY A 7 50.17 -50.78 -25.09
CA GLY A 7 49.14 -51.51 -24.35
C GLY A 7 48.02 -50.56 -23.91
N ALA A 8 46.80 -51.09 -23.71
CA ALA A 8 45.62 -50.31 -23.34
C ALA A 8 45.91 -49.38 -22.14
N ARG A 9 46.16 -48.10 -22.45
CA ARG A 9 46.42 -47.06 -21.44
C ARG A 9 45.07 -46.66 -20.88
N GLY A 10 44.60 -47.46 -19.91
CA GLY A 10 43.27 -47.42 -19.33
C GLY A 10 42.62 -46.05 -19.37
N THR A 11 41.35 -46.02 -19.76
CA THR A 11 40.55 -44.80 -19.85
C THR A 11 40.67 -44.02 -18.54
N VAL A 12 41.27 -42.83 -18.60
CA VAL A 12 41.18 -41.87 -17.51
C VAL A 12 39.75 -41.36 -17.52
N THR A 13 38.87 -42.07 -16.83
CA THR A 13 37.56 -41.54 -16.47
C THR A 13 37.83 -40.42 -15.49
N VAL A 14 37.97 -39.20 -16.00
CA VAL A 14 37.91 -38.00 -15.17
C VAL A 14 36.50 -38.01 -14.59
N GLN A 15 36.36 -38.54 -13.39
CA GLN A 15 35.21 -38.25 -12.56
C GLN A 15 35.22 -36.74 -12.45
N ARG A 16 34.37 -36.06 -13.22
CA ARG A 16 34.00 -34.65 -13.03
C ARG A 16 33.24 -34.60 -11.71
N GLY A 17 33.96 -34.94 -10.64
CA GLY A 17 33.46 -35.34 -9.35
C GLY A 17 32.88 -34.12 -8.68
N TYR A 18 31.78 -34.33 -7.98
CA TYR A 18 31.15 -33.53 -6.95
C TYR A 18 31.50 -32.02 -6.87
N ALA A 19 32.78 -31.62 -6.75
CA ALA A 19 33.23 -30.24 -6.87
C ALA A 19 32.73 -29.50 -8.12
N ALA A 20 32.72 -30.13 -9.31
CA ALA A 20 32.20 -29.50 -10.53
C ALA A 20 30.68 -29.32 -10.50
N GLN A 21 29.96 -30.27 -9.87
CA GLN A 21 28.52 -30.18 -9.66
C GLN A 21 28.17 -29.10 -8.61
N LEU A 22 28.94 -29.04 -7.52
CA LEU A 22 28.82 -28.03 -6.48
C LEU A 22 29.07 -26.62 -7.01
N ASN A 23 30.09 -26.44 -7.86
CA ASN A 23 30.35 -25.16 -8.53
C ASN A 23 29.20 -24.76 -9.46
N THR A 24 28.59 -25.72 -10.16
CA THR A 24 27.41 -25.46 -11.02
C THR A 24 26.20 -25.01 -10.20
N VAL A 25 25.93 -25.68 -9.07
CA VAL A 25 24.84 -25.29 -8.16
C VAL A 25 25.07 -23.90 -7.56
N MET A 26 26.28 -23.61 -7.10
CA MET A 26 26.62 -22.28 -6.58
C MET A 26 26.52 -21.20 -7.65
N ASN A 27 26.97 -21.45 -8.87
CA ASN A 27 26.81 -20.50 -9.98
C ASN A 27 25.34 -20.26 -10.32
N ASN A 28 24.49 -21.29 -10.31
CA ASN A 28 23.06 -21.14 -10.56
C ASN A 28 22.34 -20.38 -9.43
N LEU A 29 22.79 -20.56 -8.18
CA LEU A 29 22.25 -19.84 -7.03
C LEU A 29 22.64 -18.35 -7.03
N LEU A 30 23.88 -18.05 -7.43
CA LEU A 30 24.47 -16.72 -7.48
C LEU A 30 24.29 -16.00 -8.82
N ALA A 31 23.74 -16.68 -9.83
CA ALA A 31 23.47 -16.08 -11.13
C ALA A 31 22.52 -14.88 -10.98
N SER A 32 22.56 -13.97 -11.94
CA SER A 32 21.63 -12.84 -12.03
C SER A 32 20.17 -13.25 -12.20
N SER A 33 19.88 -14.52 -12.47
CA SER A 33 18.53 -15.11 -12.46
C SER A 33 18.41 -16.24 -11.43
N GLY A 34 19.36 -16.31 -10.51
CA GLY A 34 19.42 -17.30 -9.44
C GLY A 34 18.42 -17.00 -8.33
N MET A 35 18.26 -17.96 -7.42
CA MET A 35 17.25 -17.89 -6.35
C MET A 35 17.41 -16.65 -5.46
N LEU A 36 18.65 -16.23 -5.18
CA LEU A 36 18.91 -15.04 -4.35
C LEU A 36 18.47 -13.74 -5.04
N GLN A 37 18.69 -13.62 -6.35
CA GLN A 37 18.22 -12.46 -7.10
C GLN A 37 16.69 -12.47 -7.18
N ASN A 38 16.07 -13.63 -7.44
CA ASN A 38 14.61 -13.74 -7.50
C ASN A 38 13.94 -13.36 -6.16
N GLU A 39 14.53 -13.77 -5.04
CA GLU A 39 14.05 -13.36 -3.72
C GLU A 39 14.21 -11.84 -3.51
N THR A 40 15.36 -11.28 -3.90
CA THR A 40 15.62 -9.83 -3.83
C THR A 40 14.60 -9.05 -4.67
N ASP A 41 14.31 -9.49 -5.89
CA ASP A 41 13.34 -8.87 -6.78
C ASP A 41 11.91 -8.99 -6.23
N SER A 42 11.59 -10.14 -5.61
CA SER A 42 10.29 -10.36 -4.97
C SER A 42 10.08 -9.46 -3.75
N ILE A 43 11.13 -9.26 -2.94
CA ILE A 43 11.13 -8.31 -1.83
C ILE A 43 10.97 -6.87 -2.35
N ASN A 44 11.72 -6.48 -3.39
CA ASN A 44 11.61 -5.15 -3.99
C ASN A 44 10.21 -4.89 -4.59
N SER A 45 9.63 -5.90 -5.24
CA SER A 45 8.26 -5.84 -5.76
C SER A 45 7.24 -5.67 -4.62
N SER A 46 7.41 -6.44 -3.53
CA SER A 46 6.56 -6.32 -2.34
C SER A 46 6.68 -4.94 -1.69
N LEU A 47 7.89 -4.39 -1.58
CA LEU A 47 8.14 -3.05 -1.07
C LEU A 47 7.47 -1.98 -1.94
N THR A 48 7.57 -2.11 -3.26
CA THR A 48 6.94 -1.18 -4.22
C THR A 48 5.41 -1.24 -4.11
N SER A 49 4.85 -2.44 -4.01
CA SER A 49 3.41 -2.64 -3.80
C SER A 49 2.95 -2.00 -2.49
N LEU A 50 3.71 -2.20 -1.41
CA LEU A 50 3.40 -1.59 -0.11
C LEU A 50 3.46 -0.05 -0.17
N ALA A 51 4.47 0.52 -0.81
CA ALA A 51 4.58 1.96 -0.99
C ALA A 51 3.40 2.54 -1.79
N SER A 52 2.95 1.83 -2.83
CA SER A 52 1.75 2.20 -3.60
C SER A 52 0.49 2.17 -2.73
N GLN A 53 0.30 1.12 -1.93
CA GLN A 53 -0.84 1.00 -1.01
C GLN A 53 -0.85 2.11 0.06
N ILE A 54 0.32 2.45 0.62
CA ILE A 54 0.46 3.56 1.57
C ILE A 54 0.05 4.88 0.91
N THR A 55 0.51 5.15 -0.32
CA THR A 55 0.18 6.37 -1.06
C THR A 55 -1.32 6.47 -1.36
N ALA A 56 -1.93 5.37 -1.78
CA ALA A 56 -3.37 5.30 -2.02
C ALA A 56 -4.17 5.52 -0.72
N MET A 57 -3.72 4.96 0.40
CA MET A 57 -4.33 5.17 1.70
C MET A 57 -4.23 6.62 2.15
N GLN A 58 -3.06 7.25 2.00
CA GLN A 58 -2.86 8.67 2.32
C GLN A 58 -3.83 9.55 1.51
N THR A 59 -3.89 9.33 0.20
CA THR A 59 -4.83 10.06 -0.68
C THR A 59 -6.28 9.89 -0.22
N ARG A 60 -6.67 8.69 0.19
CA ARG A 60 -8.02 8.42 0.72
C ARG A 60 -8.27 9.14 2.05
N LEU A 61 -7.27 9.20 2.93
CA LEU A 61 -7.36 9.91 4.20
C LEU A 61 -7.51 11.41 3.97
N ASP A 62 -6.71 12.00 3.08
CA ASP A 62 -6.77 13.42 2.74
C ASP A 62 -8.16 13.81 2.17
N ASN A 63 -8.68 12.99 1.25
CA ASN A 63 -10.02 13.18 0.69
C ASN A 63 -11.12 13.10 1.77
N LYS A 64 -11.02 12.14 2.69
CA LYS A 64 -11.97 12.01 3.81
C LYS A 64 -11.88 13.19 4.77
N GLN A 65 -10.68 13.66 5.07
CA GLN A 65 -10.46 14.81 5.93
C GLN A 65 -11.10 16.06 5.32
N ALA A 66 -10.85 16.32 4.03
CA ALA A 66 -11.49 17.42 3.30
C ALA A 66 -13.02 17.32 3.34
N LEU A 67 -13.56 16.13 3.06
CA LEU A 67 -15.00 15.87 3.13
C LEU A 67 -15.58 16.11 4.54
N TYR A 68 -14.87 15.72 5.60
CA TYR A 68 -15.30 15.98 6.98
C TYR A 68 -15.26 17.48 7.32
N TYR A 69 -14.27 18.24 6.88
CA TYR A 69 -14.27 19.69 7.07
C TYR A 69 -15.43 20.38 6.35
N THR A 70 -15.72 19.99 5.11
CA THR A 70 -16.87 20.53 4.37
C THR A 70 -18.18 20.20 5.09
N GLN A 71 -18.37 18.95 5.52
CA GLN A 71 -19.58 18.55 6.24
C GLN A 71 -19.72 19.27 7.58
N PHE A 72 -18.63 19.43 8.32
CA PHE A 72 -18.64 20.17 9.58
C PHE A 72 -19.06 21.62 9.38
N ASN A 73 -18.47 22.32 8.41
CA ASN A 73 -18.82 23.70 8.10
C ASN A 73 -20.28 23.86 7.65
N ALA A 74 -20.76 22.94 6.80
CA ALA A 74 -22.15 22.91 6.37
C ALA A 74 -23.10 22.68 7.55
N LEU A 75 -22.76 21.74 8.44
CA LEU A 75 -23.53 21.47 9.66
C LEU A 75 -23.56 22.70 10.58
N SER A 76 -22.42 23.37 10.80
CA SER A 76 -22.38 24.60 11.61
C SER A 76 -23.26 25.71 11.03
N SER A 77 -23.25 25.88 9.71
CA SER A 77 -24.12 26.84 9.03
C SER A 77 -25.60 26.50 9.13
N ALA A 78 -25.94 25.21 8.98
CA ALA A 78 -27.31 24.72 9.13
C ALA A 78 -27.82 24.91 10.56
N VAL A 79 -26.99 24.61 11.57
CA VAL A 79 -27.31 24.83 12.98
C VAL A 79 -27.54 26.31 13.26
N ALA A 80 -26.64 27.20 12.81
CA ALA A 80 -26.82 28.64 12.96
C ALA A 80 -28.13 29.14 12.32
N SER A 81 -28.45 28.63 11.13
CA SER A 81 -29.70 28.95 10.42
C SER A 81 -30.94 28.46 11.18
N MET A 82 -30.88 27.25 11.75
CA MET A 82 -31.94 26.73 12.62
C MET A 82 -32.11 27.56 13.89
N THR A 83 -31.02 27.98 14.54
CA THR A 83 -31.09 28.86 15.71
C THR A 83 -31.75 30.19 15.37
N ASN A 84 -31.36 30.82 14.26
CA ASN A 84 -31.99 32.07 13.80
C ASN A 84 -33.49 31.87 13.49
N THR A 85 -33.84 30.76 12.85
CA THR A 85 -35.23 30.41 12.56
C THR A 85 -36.04 30.19 13.85
N SER A 86 -35.48 29.47 14.82
CA SER A 86 -36.11 29.24 16.12
C SER A 86 -36.35 30.55 16.88
N ASN A 87 -35.37 31.44 16.88
CA ASN A 87 -35.49 32.76 17.49
C ASN A 87 -36.59 33.58 16.81
N TYR A 88 -36.61 33.60 15.47
CA TYR A 88 -37.65 34.28 14.71
C TYR A 88 -39.05 33.73 15.04
N LEU A 89 -39.23 32.41 15.03
CA LEU A 89 -40.51 31.77 15.36
C LEU A 89 -40.93 32.09 16.81
N THR A 90 -40.00 32.13 17.75
CA THR A 90 -40.26 32.52 19.15
C THR A 90 -40.74 33.96 19.24
N THR A 91 -40.08 34.90 18.53
CA THR A 91 -40.50 36.31 18.47
C THR A 91 -41.87 36.46 17.85
N GLN A 92 -42.14 35.78 16.73
CA GLN A 92 -43.43 35.82 16.06
C GLN A 92 -44.55 35.27 16.95
N LEU A 93 -44.30 34.15 17.65
CA LEU A 93 -45.26 33.58 18.59
C LEU A 93 -45.56 34.53 19.75
N ALA A 94 -44.53 35.14 20.35
CA ALA A 94 -44.69 36.12 21.42
C ALA A 94 -45.50 37.36 20.97
N ALA A 95 -45.27 37.83 19.74
CA ALA A 95 -46.03 38.93 19.16
C ALA A 95 -47.52 38.58 18.99
N ILE A 96 -47.83 37.38 18.49
CA ILE A 96 -49.22 36.90 18.35
C ILE A 96 -49.91 36.82 19.72
N THR A 97 -49.26 36.23 20.72
CA THR A 97 -49.81 36.14 22.09
C THR A 97 -50.08 37.52 22.69
N LYS A 98 -49.18 38.49 22.46
CA LYS A 98 -49.38 39.86 22.94
C LYS A 98 -50.55 40.56 22.23
N GLN A 99 -50.74 40.33 20.93
CA GLN A 99 -51.88 40.87 20.18
C GLN A 99 -53.21 40.28 20.64
N THR A 100 -53.28 38.97 20.91
CA THR A 100 -54.51 38.33 21.40
C THR A 100 -54.87 38.75 22.82
N SER A 101 -53.89 38.99 23.70
CA SER A 101 -54.14 39.54 25.05
C SER A 101 -54.50 41.03 25.09
N SER A 102 -54.23 41.80 24.03
CA SER A 102 -54.60 43.23 23.96
C SER A 102 -56.01 43.48 23.40
N ASN A 103 -56.63 42.47 22.79
CA ASN A 103 -57.94 42.56 22.14
C ASN A 103 -59.09 41.98 22.99
N ASN A 104 -58.84 41.66 24.26
CA ASN A 104 -59.83 41.23 25.27
C ASN A 104 -59.58 42.00 26.57
#